data_AF-A0A9D8T3M2-F1
#
_entry.id   AF-A0A9D8T3M2-F1
#
_cell.length_a   1.000
_cell.length_b   1.000
_cell.length_c   1.000
_cell.angle_alpha   90.00
_cell.angle_beta   90.00
_cell.angle_gamma   90.00
#
_symmetry.space_group_name_H-M   'P 1'
#
loop_
_entity.id
_entity.type
_entity.pdbx_description
1 polymer ?
#
loop_
_entity_poly.entity_id
_entity_poly.type
_entity_poly.pdbx_seq_one_letter_code
_entity_poly.pdbx_strand_id
1 'polypeptide(L)'
;GTVSAWTQVVDEKLERIALLPYLLFQKMLKKYGNLDPEDYIVYRCQTSETSNYGAINLHPDRLSNVLREKTSVRLFSHGMSDALPTFSPGVYEMDSAASHITADVSRIWHSFGGRSITYAFPFPGPENPGLMRRAVGLELYHTQRADGHMMHGYVENQLNEFTKYPGGDGDYRTFCLAYSSGDSCINRIAIIGCREGYDDVRYATLLKRQALAALKSKHVLIVREATRQLVWLERIDGRKMDMDAFRTGAQYRILILMNLINQLEGGAK
;
A
#
# COMPACT_ATOMS: atom_id res chain seq x y z
N GLY A 1 -32.28 35.58 10.59
CA GLY A 1 -31.40 35.55 11.77
C GLY A 1 -31.28 34.19 12.45
N THR A 2 -32.22 33.27 12.29
CA THR A 2 -32.24 31.98 13.01
C THR A 2 -31.53 30.83 12.28
N VAL A 3 -31.52 30.82 10.94
CA VAL A 3 -30.84 29.78 10.17
C VAL A 3 -29.32 29.79 10.42
N SER A 4 -28.69 30.96 10.53
CA SER A 4 -27.24 31.09 10.69
C SER A 4 -26.70 30.54 12.02
N ALA A 5 -27.45 30.67 13.12
CA ALA A 5 -27.03 30.16 14.43
C ALA A 5 -27.14 28.63 14.52
N TRP A 6 -28.15 28.04 13.87
CA TRP A 6 -28.29 26.57 13.80
C TRP A 6 -27.21 25.93 12.94
N THR A 7 -26.84 26.54 11.82
CA THR A 7 -25.73 26.04 10.99
C THR A 7 -24.41 26.07 11.76
N GLN A 8 -24.12 27.16 12.47
CA GLN A 8 -22.90 27.32 13.25
C GLN A 8 -22.75 26.27 14.37
N VAL A 9 -23.82 25.96 15.10
CA VAL A 9 -23.80 24.93 16.16
C VAL A 9 -23.60 23.52 15.59
N VAL A 10 -24.15 23.23 14.41
CA VAL A 10 -23.94 21.96 13.72
C VAL A 10 -22.48 21.85 13.24
N ASP A 11 -21.91 22.93 12.73
CA ASP A 11 -20.53 22.98 12.24
C ASP A 11 -19.51 22.78 13.38
N GLU A 12 -19.70 23.42 14.55
CA GLU A 12 -18.84 23.22 15.72
C GLU A 12 -18.88 21.78 16.26
N LYS A 13 -20.05 21.14 16.25
CA LYS A 13 -20.19 19.73 16.67
C LYS A 13 -19.51 18.79 15.67
N LEU A 14 -19.70 19.02 14.37
CA LEU A 14 -19.06 18.23 13.32
C LEU A 14 -17.55 18.37 13.37
N GLU A 15 -17.02 19.57 13.59
CA GLU A 15 -15.59 19.81 13.73
C GLU A 15 -14.99 19.05 14.92
N ARG A 16 -15.68 19.05 16.08
CA ARG A 16 -15.24 18.25 17.24
C ARG A 16 -15.22 16.75 16.93
N ILE A 17 -16.26 16.24 16.29
CA ILE A 17 -16.34 14.82 15.88
C ILE A 17 -15.22 14.47 14.88
N ALA A 18 -14.92 15.39 13.97
CA ALA A 18 -13.86 15.24 12.98
C ALA A 18 -12.48 15.12 13.63
N LEU A 19 -12.16 16.06 14.52
CA LEU A 19 -10.82 16.24 15.04
C LEU A 19 -10.51 15.32 16.22
N LEU A 20 -11.51 14.87 16.98
CA LEU A 20 -11.27 14.08 18.19
C LEU A 20 -10.41 12.81 17.96
N PRO A 21 -10.68 11.97 16.94
CA PRO A 21 -9.82 10.81 16.66
C PRO A 21 -8.38 11.20 16.31
N TYR A 22 -8.20 12.27 15.53
CA TYR A 22 -6.88 12.77 15.17
C TYR A 22 -6.11 13.27 16.40
N LEU A 23 -6.76 14.06 17.27
CA LEU A 23 -6.17 14.55 18.50
C LEU A 23 -5.83 13.42 19.49
N LEU A 24 -6.65 12.38 19.56
CA LEU A 24 -6.37 11.17 20.33
C LEU A 24 -5.15 10.43 19.78
N PHE A 25 -5.07 10.24 18.46
CA PHE A 25 -3.93 9.63 17.80
C PHE A 25 -2.63 10.40 18.06
N GLN A 26 -2.65 11.73 17.92
CA GLN A 26 -1.51 12.60 18.24
C GLN A 26 -1.06 12.45 19.71
N LYS A 27 -2.02 12.35 20.65
CA LYS A 27 -1.71 12.07 22.05
C LYS A 27 -1.08 10.68 22.24
N MET A 28 -1.56 9.66 21.52
CA MET A 28 -0.99 8.32 21.57
C MET A 28 0.43 8.29 21.01
N LEU A 29 0.68 8.93 19.87
CA LEU A 29 2.03 9.06 19.31
C LEU A 29 2.98 9.77 20.27
N LYS A 30 2.55 10.87 20.89
CA LYS A 30 3.38 11.56 21.89
C LYS A 30 3.66 10.70 23.13
N LYS A 31 2.72 9.84 23.52
CA LYS A 31 2.83 9.01 24.73
C LYS A 31 3.63 7.73 24.50
N TYR A 32 3.51 7.13 23.31
CA TYR A 32 3.99 5.78 23.03
C TYR A 32 4.91 5.68 21.80
N GLY A 33 4.94 6.71 20.96
CA GLY A 33 5.74 6.75 19.74
C GLY A 33 7.07 7.44 19.95
N ASN A 34 8.15 6.81 19.48
CA ASN A 34 9.44 7.46 19.22
C ASN A 34 9.51 7.93 17.77
N LEU A 35 8.41 8.45 17.22
CA LEU A 35 8.32 8.89 15.83
C LEU A 35 8.23 10.41 15.78
N ASP A 36 9.10 11.04 14.99
CA ASP A 36 8.99 12.45 14.68
C ASP A 36 7.72 12.68 13.82
N PRO A 37 6.88 13.68 14.11
CA PRO A 37 5.81 14.13 13.21
C PRO A 37 6.19 14.28 11.74
N GLU A 38 7.45 14.61 11.44
CA GLU A 38 7.95 14.72 10.06
C GLU A 38 8.23 13.36 9.39
N ASP A 39 8.31 12.26 10.16
CA ASP A 39 8.65 10.93 9.66
C ASP A 39 7.43 10.11 9.19
N TYR A 40 6.21 10.59 9.44
CA TYR A 40 5.00 9.86 9.10
C TYR A 40 3.94 10.70 8.40
N ILE A 41 3.07 10.00 7.67
CA ILE A 41 1.88 10.56 7.05
C ILE A 41 0.67 9.87 7.66
N VAL A 42 -0.27 10.64 8.21
CA VAL A 42 -1.50 10.10 8.77
C VAL A 42 -2.55 9.97 7.68
N TYR A 43 -3.03 8.74 7.49
CA TYR A 43 -4.17 8.47 6.64
C TYR A 43 -5.40 8.16 7.49
N ARG A 44 -6.55 8.68 7.09
CA ARG A 44 -7.85 8.34 7.66
C ARG A 44 -8.76 7.75 6.59
N CYS A 45 -9.33 6.59 6.90
CA CYS A 45 -10.38 6.00 6.10
C CYS A 45 -11.67 6.81 6.34
N GLN A 46 -12.24 7.34 5.27
CA GLN A 46 -13.49 8.12 5.38
C GLN A 46 -14.70 7.34 4.88
N THR A 47 -14.50 6.47 3.90
CA THR A 47 -15.52 5.63 3.28
C THR A 47 -15.00 4.20 3.24
N SER A 48 -15.84 3.27 3.67
CA SER A 48 -15.53 1.84 3.69
C SER A 48 -16.61 1.05 2.97
N GLU A 49 -16.18 0.04 2.21
CA GLU A 49 -17.02 -0.90 1.46
C GLU A 49 -18.04 -0.22 0.53
N THR A 50 -17.68 0.96 0.03
CA THR A 50 -18.61 1.80 -0.73
C THR A 50 -18.27 1.81 -2.21
N SER A 51 -19.29 1.70 -3.06
CA SER A 51 -19.14 1.57 -4.52
C SER A 51 -20.02 2.51 -5.34
N ASN A 52 -20.75 3.44 -4.71
CA ASN A 52 -21.67 4.35 -5.40
C ASN A 52 -21.39 5.83 -5.11
N TYR A 53 -21.69 6.67 -6.11
CA TYR A 53 -21.44 8.11 -6.09
C TYR A 53 -22.06 8.82 -4.88
N GLY A 54 -23.29 8.48 -4.51
CA GLY A 54 -24.00 9.15 -3.41
C GLY A 54 -23.29 9.00 -2.06
N ALA A 55 -22.74 7.82 -1.80
CA ALA A 55 -22.02 7.56 -0.57
C ALA A 55 -20.56 8.05 -0.59
N ILE A 56 -19.98 8.29 -1.78
CA ILE A 56 -18.63 8.83 -1.96
C ILE A 56 -18.61 10.38 -1.97
N ASN A 57 -19.65 11.04 -2.52
CA ASN A 57 -19.66 12.49 -2.75
C ASN A 57 -20.72 13.26 -1.95
N LEU A 58 -21.90 12.72 -1.63
CA LEU A 58 -22.96 13.53 -0.99
C LEU A 58 -22.87 13.56 0.55
N HIS A 59 -22.23 12.56 1.15
CA HIS A 59 -22.09 12.41 2.61
C HIS A 59 -20.70 12.76 3.18
N PRO A 60 -19.56 12.52 2.50
CA PRO A 60 -18.24 12.77 3.07
C PRO A 60 -17.76 14.23 3.06
N ASP A 61 -18.28 15.07 2.15
CA ASP A 61 -17.63 16.35 1.79
C ASP A 61 -17.39 17.30 2.96
N ARG A 62 -18.36 17.51 3.85
CA ARG A 62 -18.17 18.47 4.97
C ARG A 62 -17.10 18.00 5.95
N LEU A 63 -17.12 16.72 6.31
CA LEU A 63 -16.18 16.17 7.27
C LEU A 63 -14.76 16.09 6.69
N SER A 64 -14.67 15.67 5.42
CA SER A 64 -13.42 15.63 4.66
C SER A 64 -12.79 17.02 4.52
N ASN A 65 -13.60 18.04 4.25
CA ASN A 65 -13.13 19.43 4.12
C ASN A 65 -12.59 19.96 5.45
N VAL A 66 -13.31 19.76 6.56
CA VAL A 66 -12.82 20.17 7.89
C VAL A 66 -11.47 19.52 8.22
N LEU A 67 -11.31 18.23 7.93
CA LEU A 67 -10.03 17.55 8.18
C LEU A 67 -8.91 18.13 7.33
N ARG A 68 -9.15 18.39 6.05
CA ARG A 68 -8.17 18.96 5.12
C ARG A 68 -7.79 20.40 5.47
N GLU A 69 -8.75 21.21 5.92
CA GLU A 69 -8.51 22.61 6.29
C GLU A 69 -7.79 22.75 7.62
N LYS A 70 -8.05 21.85 8.57
CA LYS A 70 -7.60 21.99 9.97
C LYS A 70 -6.46 21.07 10.36
N THR A 71 -6.10 20.09 9.53
CA THR A 71 -5.11 19.07 9.86
C THR A 71 -4.23 18.72 8.66
N SER A 72 -3.15 17.98 8.90
CA SER A 72 -2.31 17.36 7.87
C SER A 72 -2.77 15.95 7.47
N VAL A 73 -3.94 15.51 7.95
CA VAL A 73 -4.47 14.16 7.66
C VAL A 73 -4.82 14.03 6.19
N ARG A 74 -4.30 12.98 5.59
CA ARG A 74 -4.68 12.55 4.24
C ARG A 74 -5.83 11.57 4.30
N LEU A 75 -6.66 11.56 3.27
CA LEU A 75 -7.85 10.73 3.23
C LEU A 75 -7.65 9.57 2.26
N PHE A 76 -8.13 8.40 2.65
CA PHE A 76 -8.22 7.24 1.77
C PHE A 76 -9.61 6.60 1.84
N SER A 77 -9.97 5.90 0.77
CA SER A 77 -11.18 5.08 0.70
C SER A 77 -10.83 3.60 0.85
N HIS A 78 -11.84 2.83 1.22
CA HIS A 78 -11.82 1.38 1.15
C HIS A 78 -13.06 0.97 0.36
N GLY A 79 -12.88 0.32 -0.78
CA GLY A 79 -14.02 0.07 -1.66
C GLY A 79 -13.82 -1.04 -2.67
N MET A 80 -14.93 -1.42 -3.28
CA MET A 80 -15.02 -2.61 -4.12
C MET A 80 -15.11 -2.28 -5.62
N SER A 81 -14.81 -1.06 -6.06
CA SER A 81 -15.10 -0.67 -7.44
C SER A 81 -14.04 0.19 -8.12
N ASP A 82 -13.77 -0.17 -9.37
CA ASP A 82 -13.01 0.60 -10.37
C ASP A 82 -13.58 1.99 -10.66
N ALA A 83 -14.79 2.29 -10.16
CA ALA A 83 -15.43 3.59 -10.28
C ALA A 83 -14.85 4.66 -9.35
N LEU A 84 -14.14 4.26 -8.28
CA LEU A 84 -13.57 5.19 -7.30
C LEU A 84 -12.67 6.27 -7.95
N PRO A 85 -11.67 5.93 -8.79
CA PRO A 85 -10.88 6.93 -9.49
C PRO A 85 -11.66 7.92 -10.36
N THR A 86 -12.94 7.67 -10.65
CA THR A 86 -13.79 8.61 -11.41
C THR A 86 -14.41 9.68 -10.51
N PHE A 87 -14.70 9.34 -9.25
CA PHE A 87 -15.53 10.18 -8.37
C PHE A 87 -14.80 10.65 -7.11
N SER A 88 -13.71 9.99 -6.74
CA SER A 88 -12.87 10.28 -5.57
C SER A 88 -11.76 11.33 -5.78
N PRO A 89 -11.27 11.64 -7.01
CA PRO A 89 -10.19 12.61 -7.17
C PRO A 89 -10.56 13.98 -6.60
N GLY A 90 -9.65 14.54 -5.80
CA GLY A 90 -9.87 15.81 -5.10
C GLY A 90 -10.29 15.66 -3.63
N VAL A 91 -10.85 14.51 -3.24
CA VAL A 91 -11.18 14.18 -1.83
C VAL A 91 -10.22 13.13 -1.26
N TYR A 92 -9.91 12.11 -2.04
CA TYR A 92 -9.07 10.98 -1.62
C TYR A 92 -7.72 11.01 -2.32
N GLU A 93 -6.67 10.69 -1.57
CA GLU A 93 -5.30 10.57 -2.09
C GLU A 93 -4.88 9.12 -2.29
N MET A 94 -5.68 8.18 -1.77
CA MET A 94 -5.41 6.75 -1.87
C MET A 94 -6.71 5.95 -1.86
N ASP A 95 -6.71 4.81 -2.52
CA ASP A 95 -7.74 3.78 -2.36
C ASP A 95 -7.13 2.46 -1.92
N SER A 96 -7.86 1.78 -1.03
CA SER A 96 -7.62 0.42 -0.56
C SER A 96 -8.66 -0.51 -1.17
N ALA A 97 -8.33 -1.11 -2.30
CA ALA A 97 -9.25 -1.90 -3.10
C ALA A 97 -9.52 -3.29 -2.47
N ALA A 98 -10.80 -3.68 -2.45
CA ALA A 98 -11.29 -4.98 -1.98
C ALA A 98 -11.06 -6.14 -2.94
N SER A 99 -10.42 -5.87 -4.08
CA SER A 99 -10.19 -6.84 -5.11
C SER A 99 -8.87 -6.57 -5.83
N HIS A 100 -8.61 -7.36 -6.86
CA HIS A 100 -7.45 -7.23 -7.73
C HIS A 100 -7.39 -5.83 -8.35
N ILE A 101 -6.25 -5.15 -8.20
CA ILE A 101 -6.02 -3.86 -8.84
C ILE A 101 -5.51 -4.11 -10.26
N THR A 102 -6.06 -3.42 -11.24
CA THR A 102 -5.51 -3.47 -12.60
C THR A 102 -4.50 -2.33 -12.81
N ALA A 103 -3.54 -2.55 -13.71
CA ALA A 103 -2.56 -1.53 -14.08
C ALA A 103 -3.19 -0.23 -14.59
N ASP A 104 -4.36 -0.31 -15.23
CA ASP A 104 -5.07 0.87 -15.73
C ASP A 104 -5.71 1.67 -14.59
N VAL A 105 -6.29 1.00 -13.60
CA VAL A 105 -6.79 1.67 -12.38
C VAL A 105 -5.65 2.35 -11.63
N SER A 106 -4.52 1.67 -11.42
CA SER A 106 -3.34 2.30 -10.80
C SER A 106 -2.85 3.50 -11.60
N ARG A 107 -2.85 3.43 -12.94
CA ARG A 107 -2.45 4.54 -13.80
C ARG A 107 -3.37 5.75 -13.65
N ILE A 108 -4.68 5.54 -13.52
CA ILE A 108 -5.63 6.63 -13.27
C ILE A 108 -5.31 7.29 -11.92
N TRP A 109 -5.14 6.51 -10.85
CA TRP A 109 -4.72 7.03 -9.54
C TRP A 109 -3.42 7.84 -9.63
N HIS A 110 -2.41 7.31 -10.33
CA HIS A 110 -1.12 7.98 -10.48
C HIS A 110 -1.20 9.27 -11.31
N SER A 111 -2.15 9.38 -12.25
CA SER A 111 -2.29 10.55 -13.13
C SER A 111 -2.58 11.86 -12.39
N PHE A 112 -3.18 11.78 -11.21
CA PHE A 112 -3.44 12.93 -10.32
C PHE A 112 -2.62 12.88 -9.03
N GLY A 113 -1.56 12.07 -8.98
CA GLY A 113 -0.67 11.95 -7.82
C GLY A 113 -1.22 11.10 -6.67
N GLY A 114 -2.35 10.41 -6.87
CA GLY A 114 -2.92 9.50 -5.90
C GLY A 114 -2.23 8.14 -5.88
N ARG A 115 -2.65 7.28 -4.94
CA ARG A 115 -2.09 5.95 -4.69
C ARG A 115 -3.16 4.87 -4.75
N SER A 116 -2.76 3.66 -5.12
CA SER A 116 -3.62 2.48 -5.11
C SER A 116 -2.97 1.37 -4.30
N ILE A 117 -3.66 0.89 -3.28
CA ILE A 117 -3.26 -0.27 -2.49
C ILE A 117 -4.42 -1.26 -2.45
N THR A 118 -4.16 -2.53 -2.16
CA THR A 118 -5.21 -3.53 -1.95
C THR A 118 -5.13 -4.04 -0.52
N TYR A 119 -6.28 -4.44 0.03
CA TYR A 119 -6.35 -5.07 1.35
C TYR A 119 -6.76 -6.54 1.35
N ALA A 120 -7.18 -7.03 0.18
CA ALA A 120 -7.92 -8.27 0.03
C ALA A 120 -7.32 -9.17 -1.07
N PHE A 121 -6.11 -8.87 -1.54
CA PHE A 121 -5.49 -9.58 -2.66
C PHE A 121 -4.13 -10.21 -2.29
N PRO A 122 -4.14 -11.43 -1.72
CA PRO A 122 -5.31 -12.15 -1.19
C PRO A 122 -5.64 -11.72 0.24
N PHE A 123 -6.86 -12.05 0.70
CA PHE A 123 -7.14 -12.05 2.14
C PHE A 123 -6.24 -13.05 2.89
N PRO A 124 -5.94 -12.79 4.18
CA PRO A 124 -5.39 -13.81 5.06
C PRO A 124 -6.32 -15.02 5.19
N GLY A 125 -5.72 -16.19 5.35
CA GLY A 125 -6.42 -17.47 5.37
C GLY A 125 -5.62 -18.55 4.67
N PRO A 126 -5.28 -18.37 3.38
CA PRO A 126 -4.36 -19.27 2.70
C PRO A 126 -2.99 -19.28 3.38
N GLU A 127 -2.50 -20.48 3.74
CA GLU A 127 -1.17 -20.64 4.35
C GLU A 127 -0.05 -20.73 3.32
N ASN A 128 -0.35 -20.70 2.02
CA ASN A 128 0.66 -20.88 0.98
C ASN A 128 1.60 -19.65 0.91
N PRO A 129 2.88 -19.75 1.31
CA PRO A 129 3.80 -18.62 1.27
C PRO A 129 4.14 -18.19 -0.16
N GLY A 130 4.11 -19.11 -1.14
CA GLY A 130 4.35 -18.79 -2.55
C GLY A 130 3.25 -17.91 -3.14
N LEU A 131 1.99 -18.17 -2.77
CA LEU A 131 0.86 -17.33 -3.14
C LEU A 131 1.03 -15.91 -2.58
N MET A 132 1.27 -15.81 -1.28
CA MET A 132 1.45 -14.52 -0.61
C MET A 132 2.63 -13.73 -1.18
N ARG A 133 3.80 -14.37 -1.35
CA ARG A 133 5.00 -13.76 -1.92
C ARG A 133 4.76 -13.16 -3.29
N ARG A 134 4.07 -13.88 -4.16
CA ARG A 134 3.75 -13.43 -5.51
C ARG A 134 2.77 -12.25 -5.48
N ALA A 135 1.64 -12.45 -4.83
CA ALA A 135 0.51 -11.53 -4.87
C ALA A 135 0.87 -10.18 -4.25
N VAL A 136 1.43 -10.16 -3.04
CA VAL A 136 1.79 -8.90 -2.35
C VAL A 136 3.12 -8.31 -2.82
N GLY A 137 3.90 -9.08 -3.59
CA GLY A 137 5.20 -8.69 -4.12
C GLY A 137 5.12 -8.16 -5.56
N LEU A 138 5.76 -8.86 -6.49
CA LEU A 138 5.92 -8.39 -7.88
C LEU A 138 4.64 -8.34 -8.68
N GLU A 139 3.64 -9.18 -8.37
CA GLU A 139 2.36 -9.09 -9.07
C GLU A 139 1.75 -7.71 -8.83
N LEU A 140 1.55 -7.33 -7.58
CA LEU A 140 0.99 -6.05 -7.18
C LEU A 140 1.87 -4.87 -7.62
N TYR A 141 3.16 -4.90 -7.31
CA TYR A 141 4.07 -3.79 -7.62
C TYR A 141 4.30 -3.61 -9.13
N HIS A 142 4.68 -4.68 -9.83
CA HIS A 142 5.19 -4.54 -11.20
C HIS A 142 4.12 -4.77 -12.25
N THR A 143 3.23 -5.74 -12.02
CA THR A 143 2.22 -6.12 -13.01
C THR A 143 0.99 -5.24 -12.90
N GLN A 144 0.48 -5.08 -11.69
CA GLN A 144 -0.68 -4.25 -11.40
C GLN A 144 -0.32 -2.78 -11.19
N ARG A 145 0.97 -2.44 -11.08
CA ARG A 145 1.44 -1.06 -10.87
C ARG A 145 0.87 -0.41 -9.60
N ALA A 146 0.46 -1.19 -8.62
CA ALA A 146 -0.04 -0.68 -7.36
C ALA A 146 1.11 -0.23 -6.44
N ASP A 147 0.78 0.61 -5.47
CA ASP A 147 1.74 1.28 -4.58
C ASP A 147 2.03 0.49 -3.31
N GLY A 148 1.20 -0.49 -2.98
CA GLY A 148 1.38 -1.27 -1.76
C GLY A 148 0.22 -2.19 -1.42
N HIS A 149 0.37 -2.83 -0.27
CA HIS A 149 -0.57 -3.80 0.27
C HIS A 149 -0.90 -3.45 1.73
N MET A 150 -2.18 -3.55 2.10
CA MET A 150 -2.68 -3.38 3.47
C MET A 150 -3.32 -4.68 3.92
N MET A 151 -2.56 -5.57 4.54
CA MET A 151 -3.11 -6.86 4.98
C MET A 151 -4.27 -6.66 5.98
N HIS A 152 -5.48 -7.05 5.59
CA HIS A 152 -6.62 -7.06 6.52
C HIS A 152 -6.60 -8.31 7.38
N GLY A 153 -6.29 -8.19 8.67
CA GLY A 153 -6.27 -9.31 9.61
C GLY A 153 -4.84 -9.81 9.88
N TYR A 154 -4.06 -9.01 10.62
CA TYR A 154 -2.77 -9.50 11.13
C TYR A 154 -2.99 -10.54 12.24
N VAL A 155 -3.77 -10.15 13.25
CA VAL A 155 -4.37 -11.01 14.28
C VAL A 155 -5.86 -10.70 14.27
N GLU A 156 -6.71 -11.72 14.24
CA GLU A 156 -8.16 -11.55 14.28
C GLU A 156 -8.74 -12.40 15.41
N ASN A 157 -9.55 -11.80 16.28
CA ASN A 157 -10.03 -12.44 17.51
C ASN A 157 -11.40 -13.12 17.34
N GLN A 158 -12.03 -12.97 16.17
CA GLN A 158 -13.40 -13.44 15.95
C GLN A 158 -13.52 -14.94 15.66
N LEU A 159 -12.42 -15.65 15.39
CA LEU A 159 -12.45 -17.06 14.99
C LEU A 159 -11.52 -17.87 15.89
N ASN A 160 -12.03 -18.92 16.55
CA ASN A 160 -11.14 -19.87 17.23
C ASN A 160 -10.38 -20.68 16.18
N GLU A 161 -9.11 -20.33 16.05
CA GLU A 161 -8.19 -20.73 15.00
C GLU A 161 -7.88 -22.25 14.97
N PHE A 162 -8.09 -22.90 16.11
CA PHE A 162 -7.80 -24.30 16.37
C PHE A 162 -9.05 -25.18 16.40
N THR A 163 -10.23 -24.58 16.31
CA THR A 163 -11.49 -25.33 16.22
C THR A 163 -11.90 -25.54 14.77
N LYS A 164 -12.43 -26.73 14.47
CA LYS A 164 -13.19 -26.96 13.24
C LYS A 164 -14.39 -26.01 13.29
N TYR A 165 -14.45 -25.07 12.36
CA TYR A 165 -15.49 -24.03 12.32
C TYR A 165 -16.89 -24.66 12.42
N PRO A 166 -17.74 -24.28 13.39
CA PRO A 166 -19.08 -24.86 13.55
C PRO A 166 -20.11 -24.33 12.54
N GLY A 167 -19.75 -23.34 11.72
CA GLY A 167 -20.68 -22.54 10.90
C GLY A 167 -20.97 -23.00 9.48
N GLY A 168 -20.51 -24.18 9.04
CA GLY A 168 -21.04 -24.87 7.84
C GLY A 168 -20.77 -24.29 6.45
N ASP A 169 -20.77 -22.97 6.25
CA ASP A 169 -20.86 -22.36 4.91
C ASP A 169 -19.81 -21.25 4.66
N GLY A 170 -18.56 -21.61 4.32
CA GLY A 170 -17.64 -20.66 3.69
C GLY A 170 -16.16 -20.92 3.94
N ASP A 171 -15.36 -20.90 2.87
CA ASP A 171 -13.95 -21.30 2.77
C ASP A 171 -12.92 -20.48 3.59
N TYR A 172 -13.36 -19.72 4.60
CA TYR A 172 -12.51 -18.86 5.42
C TYR A 172 -11.90 -19.62 6.59
N ARG A 173 -10.89 -20.46 6.32
CA ARG A 173 -10.00 -20.90 7.40
C ARG A 173 -9.17 -19.70 7.87
N THR A 174 -9.60 -19.12 8.98
CA THR A 174 -8.86 -18.19 9.83
C THR A 174 -8.27 -16.97 9.12
N PHE A 175 -9.01 -15.86 9.20
CA PHE A 175 -8.75 -14.56 8.60
C PHE A 175 -7.60 -13.80 9.28
N CYS A 176 -6.46 -14.45 9.49
CA CYS A 176 -5.31 -13.91 10.20
C CYS A 176 -3.97 -14.30 9.56
N LEU A 177 -2.90 -13.54 9.82
CA LEU A 177 -1.51 -13.93 9.52
C LEU A 177 -0.74 -14.45 10.72
N ALA A 178 -1.24 -14.23 11.93
CA ALA A 178 -0.63 -14.66 13.16
C ALA A 178 -1.71 -15.02 14.16
N TYR A 179 -1.47 -16.10 14.91
CA TYR A 179 -2.32 -16.52 16.01
C TYR A 179 -1.94 -15.73 17.27
N SER A 180 -2.93 -15.26 18.03
CA SER A 180 -2.68 -14.68 19.34
C SER A 180 -2.18 -15.76 20.33
N SER A 181 -1.20 -15.44 21.16
CA SER A 181 -0.64 -16.34 22.18
C SER A 181 -0.20 -15.56 23.42
N GLY A 182 -1.10 -15.40 24.39
CA GLY A 182 -0.85 -14.64 25.62
C GLY A 182 -0.38 -13.21 25.29
N ASP A 183 0.84 -12.88 25.66
CA ASP A 183 1.47 -11.56 25.39
C ASP A 183 2.19 -11.49 24.03
N SER A 184 2.00 -12.48 23.16
CA SER A 184 2.77 -12.64 21.91
C SER A 184 1.89 -13.10 20.74
N CYS A 185 2.51 -13.23 19.57
CA CYS A 185 1.87 -13.74 18.35
C CYS A 185 2.69 -14.91 17.80
N ILE A 186 2.01 -15.94 17.31
CA ILE A 186 2.59 -17.06 16.58
C ILE A 186 2.35 -16.81 15.09
N ASN A 187 3.42 -16.46 14.38
CA ASN A 187 3.37 -16.19 12.94
C ASN A 187 2.97 -17.43 12.14
N ARG A 188 2.03 -17.28 11.20
CA ARG A 188 1.74 -18.31 10.19
C ARG A 188 2.77 -18.24 9.06
N ILE A 189 3.04 -19.36 8.40
CA ILE A 189 4.03 -19.42 7.32
C ILE A 189 3.70 -18.46 6.15
N ALA A 190 2.42 -18.11 5.96
CA ALA A 190 1.98 -17.08 5.02
C ALA A 190 2.70 -15.72 5.18
N ILE A 191 3.01 -15.31 6.42
CA ILE A 191 3.71 -14.04 6.67
C ILE A 191 5.15 -14.05 6.11
N ILE A 192 5.78 -15.23 6.07
CA ILE A 192 7.10 -15.38 5.46
C ILE A 192 7.01 -15.08 3.97
N GLY A 193 5.97 -15.59 3.30
CA GLY A 193 5.68 -15.22 1.92
C GLY A 193 5.58 -13.71 1.74
N CYS A 194 4.85 -13.02 2.62
CA CYS A 194 4.70 -11.57 2.57
C CYS A 194 6.03 -10.83 2.72
N ARG A 195 6.84 -11.22 3.71
CA ARG A 195 8.18 -10.65 3.93
C ARG A 195 9.06 -10.82 2.69
N GLU A 196 9.09 -12.02 2.14
CA GLU A 196 9.87 -12.34 0.95
C GLU A 196 9.40 -11.56 -0.28
N GLY A 197 8.09 -11.35 -0.43
CA GLY A 197 7.51 -10.54 -1.51
C GLY A 197 7.91 -9.07 -1.40
N TYR A 198 7.92 -8.51 -0.19
CA TYR A 198 8.43 -7.15 0.04
C TYR A 198 9.93 -7.03 -0.25
N ASP A 199 10.73 -8.05 0.08
CA ASP A 199 12.14 -8.07 -0.29
C ASP A 199 12.34 -8.08 -1.82
N ASP A 200 11.52 -8.84 -2.56
CA ASP A 200 11.55 -8.82 -4.04
C ASP A 200 11.25 -7.42 -4.60
N VAL A 201 10.27 -6.72 -4.03
CA VAL A 201 9.95 -5.32 -4.39
C VAL A 201 11.10 -4.37 -4.04
N ARG A 202 11.79 -4.57 -2.91
CA ARG A 202 12.98 -3.78 -2.55
C ARG A 202 14.10 -3.97 -3.58
N TYR A 203 14.35 -5.19 -4.04
CA TYR A 203 15.32 -5.42 -5.12
C TYR A 203 14.90 -4.79 -6.45
N ALA A 204 13.62 -4.93 -6.83
CA ALA A 204 13.08 -4.32 -8.05
C ALA A 204 13.26 -2.80 -8.05
N THR A 205 12.86 -2.15 -6.95
CA THR A 205 12.94 -0.70 -6.78
C THR A 205 14.37 -0.20 -6.65
N LEU A 206 15.27 -0.94 -5.98
CA LEU A 206 16.69 -0.63 -5.92
C LEU A 206 17.33 -0.64 -7.32
N LEU A 207 17.09 -1.70 -8.10
CA LEU A 207 17.58 -1.80 -9.48
C LEU A 207 17.05 -0.63 -10.33
N LYS A 208 15.74 -0.35 -10.26
CA LYS A 208 15.12 0.76 -11.00
C LYS A 208 15.73 2.11 -10.62
N ARG A 209 15.88 2.39 -9.32
CA ARG A 209 16.47 3.64 -8.82
C ARG A 209 17.92 3.81 -9.27
N GLN A 210 18.74 2.78 -9.15
CA GLN A 210 20.14 2.82 -9.58
C GLN A 210 20.25 3.01 -11.10
N ALA A 211 19.47 2.29 -11.89
CA ALA A 211 19.47 2.44 -13.34
C ALA A 211 19.01 3.85 -13.76
N LEU A 212 17.94 4.39 -13.16
CA LEU A 212 17.48 5.76 -13.44
C LEU A 212 18.53 6.82 -13.06
N ALA A 213 19.30 6.61 -11.98
CA ALA A 213 20.41 7.48 -11.64
C ALA A 213 21.56 7.36 -12.66
N ALA A 214 21.90 6.14 -13.06
CA ALA A 214 22.97 5.84 -14.00
C ALA A 214 22.71 6.38 -15.42
N LEU A 215 21.44 6.56 -15.81
CA LEU A 215 21.08 7.25 -17.07
C LEU A 215 21.60 8.69 -17.15
N LYS A 216 21.94 9.31 -16.02
CA LYS A 216 22.50 10.67 -15.95
C LYS A 216 24.03 10.72 -16.09
N SER A 217 24.69 9.57 -16.20
CA SER A 217 26.14 9.48 -16.35
C SER A 217 26.60 10.08 -17.70
N LYS A 218 27.84 10.59 -17.73
CA LYS A 218 28.51 11.02 -18.97
C LYS A 218 29.10 9.84 -19.75
N HIS A 219 29.22 8.66 -19.13
CA HIS A 219 29.77 7.48 -19.77
C HIS A 219 28.69 6.72 -20.55
N VAL A 220 28.81 6.70 -21.88
CA VAL A 220 27.87 6.01 -22.77
C VAL A 220 27.66 4.53 -22.40
N LEU A 221 28.70 3.86 -21.88
CA LEU A 221 28.61 2.46 -21.46
C LEU A 221 27.70 2.28 -20.24
N ILE A 222 27.77 3.19 -19.26
CA ILE A 222 26.90 3.18 -18.07
C ILE A 222 25.45 3.42 -18.50
N VAL A 223 25.20 4.42 -19.34
CA VAL A 223 23.86 4.75 -19.84
C VAL A 223 23.25 3.59 -20.62
N ARG A 224 24.05 2.93 -21.48
CA ARG A 224 23.60 1.76 -22.24
C ARG A 224 23.24 0.59 -21.32
N GLU A 225 24.06 0.33 -20.31
CA GLU A 225 23.81 -0.76 -19.38
C GLU A 225 22.59 -0.48 -18.49
N ALA A 226 22.44 0.75 -18.00
CA ALA A 226 21.25 1.19 -17.26
C ALA A 226 19.96 0.98 -18.07
N THR A 227 19.97 1.36 -19.35
CA THR A 227 18.84 1.12 -20.26
C THR A 227 18.49 -0.36 -20.36
N ARG A 228 19.49 -1.25 -20.48
CA ARG A 228 19.26 -2.71 -20.52
C ARG A 228 18.62 -3.23 -19.23
N GLN A 229 19.01 -2.70 -18.08
CA GLN A 229 18.43 -3.11 -16.80
C GLN A 229 16.98 -2.68 -16.66
N LEU A 230 16.64 -1.47 -17.09
CA LEU A 230 15.25 -0.99 -17.12
C LEU A 230 14.40 -1.85 -18.07
N VAL A 231 14.91 -2.13 -19.28
CA VAL A 231 14.21 -2.99 -20.24
C VAL A 231 14.01 -4.41 -19.70
N TRP A 232 15.00 -4.98 -18.99
CA TRP A 232 14.82 -6.28 -18.35
C TRP A 232 13.72 -6.25 -17.30
N LEU A 233 13.74 -5.25 -16.42
CA LEU A 233 12.76 -5.13 -15.34
C LEU A 233 11.35 -4.99 -15.92
N GLU A 234 11.16 -4.10 -16.89
CA GLU A 234 9.84 -3.82 -17.49
C GLU A 234 9.26 -5.02 -18.27
N ARG A 235 10.07 -6.02 -18.63
CA ARG A 235 9.60 -7.27 -19.28
C ARG A 235 9.06 -8.31 -18.30
N ILE A 236 9.20 -8.11 -16.99
CA ILE A 236 8.77 -9.08 -15.98
C ILE A 236 7.25 -9.04 -15.81
N ASP A 237 6.59 -10.20 -15.96
CA ASP A 237 5.21 -10.40 -15.53
C ASP A 237 5.22 -11.09 -14.15
N GLY A 238 4.96 -10.32 -13.10
CA GLY A 238 4.97 -10.79 -11.71
C GLY A 238 3.95 -11.90 -11.42
N ARG A 239 2.93 -12.09 -12.27
CA ARG A 239 1.99 -13.22 -12.16
C ARG A 239 2.62 -14.55 -12.54
N LYS A 240 3.58 -14.53 -13.48
CA LYS A 240 4.13 -15.73 -14.12
C LYS A 240 5.60 -15.97 -13.77
N MET A 241 6.28 -14.95 -13.28
CA MET A 241 7.72 -15.00 -13.01
C MET A 241 8.06 -16.02 -11.93
N ASP A 242 9.14 -16.77 -12.12
CA ASP A 242 9.77 -17.52 -11.03
C ASP A 242 10.39 -16.50 -10.05
N MET A 243 9.89 -16.49 -8.82
CA MET A 243 10.25 -15.48 -7.82
C MET A 243 11.70 -15.62 -7.35
N ASP A 244 12.26 -16.83 -7.33
CA ASP A 244 13.65 -17.05 -6.95
C ASP A 244 14.59 -16.65 -8.07
N ALA A 245 14.26 -17.04 -9.31
CA ALA A 245 14.99 -16.60 -10.49
C ALA A 245 14.95 -15.08 -10.64
N PHE A 246 13.81 -14.44 -10.33
CA PHE A 246 13.72 -12.99 -10.31
C PHE A 246 14.70 -12.39 -9.31
N ARG A 247 14.68 -12.85 -8.06
CA ARG A 247 15.50 -12.26 -7.00
C ARG A 247 16.98 -12.36 -7.33
N THR A 248 17.45 -13.54 -7.71
CA THR A 248 18.85 -13.74 -8.12
C THR A 248 19.18 -12.90 -9.34
N GLY A 249 18.27 -12.80 -10.32
CA GLY A 249 18.45 -11.95 -11.50
C GLY A 249 18.56 -10.47 -11.15
N ALA A 250 17.72 -9.96 -10.26
CA ALA A 250 17.75 -8.57 -9.82
C ALA A 250 19.05 -8.25 -9.06
N GLN A 251 19.46 -9.13 -8.14
CA GLN A 251 20.74 -9.02 -7.42
C GLN A 251 21.93 -8.97 -8.38
N TYR A 252 22.01 -9.91 -9.32
CA TYR A 252 23.09 -9.96 -10.30
C TYR A 252 23.16 -8.69 -11.16
N ARG A 253 22.02 -8.15 -11.57
CA ARG A 253 21.92 -6.93 -12.38
C ARG A 253 22.31 -5.67 -11.62
N ILE A 254 21.93 -5.59 -10.35
CA ILE A 254 22.40 -4.53 -9.43
C ILE A 254 23.93 -4.57 -9.38
N LEU A 255 24.53 -5.74 -9.18
CA LEU A 255 25.98 -5.89 -9.11
C LEU A 255 26.68 -5.55 -10.42
N ILE A 256 26.14 -5.94 -11.58
CA ILE A 256 26.68 -5.54 -12.90
C ILE A 256 26.77 -4.02 -12.99
N LEU A 257 25.66 -3.32 -12.71
CA LEU A 257 25.58 -1.88 -12.86
C LEU A 257 26.53 -1.18 -11.88
N MET A 258 26.53 -1.61 -10.61
CA MET A 258 27.42 -1.06 -9.58
C MET A 258 28.90 -1.26 -9.92
N ASN A 259 29.28 -2.44 -10.41
CA ASN A 259 30.67 -2.72 -10.79
C ASN A 259 31.11 -1.86 -11.98
N LEU A 260 30.26 -1.69 -12.99
CA LEU A 260 30.56 -0.84 -14.14
C LEU A 260 30.72 0.63 -13.74
N ILE A 261 29.85 1.14 -12.87
CA ILE A 261 29.96 2.49 -12.30
C ILE A 261 31.28 2.64 -11.55
N ASN A 262 31.62 1.70 -10.66
CA ASN A 262 32.86 1.76 -9.89
C ASN A 262 34.10 1.73 -10.78
N GLN A 263 34.10 0.95 -11.87
CA GLN A 263 35.23 0.87 -12.80
C GLN A 263 35.44 2.17 -13.59
N LEU A 264 34.36 2.79 -14.07
CA LEU A 264 34.44 3.93 -15.00
C LEU A 264 34.42 5.29 -14.30
N GLU A 265 33.71 5.41 -13.17
CA GLU A 265 33.59 6.64 -12.39
C GLU A 265 34.42 6.59 -11.10
N GLY A 266 34.57 5.40 -10.49
CA GLY A 266 35.37 5.20 -9.27
C GLY A 266 36.88 5.09 -9.51
N GLY A 267 37.31 4.74 -10.73
CA GLY A 267 38.72 4.72 -11.15
C GLY A 267 39.28 6.08 -11.58
N ALA A 268 38.47 7.15 -11.54
CA ALA A 268 38.87 8.51 -11.88
C ALA A 268 39.42 9.31 -10.68
N LYS A 269 40.11 8.63 -9.75
CA LYS A 269 40.83 9.26 -8.63
C LYS A 269 42.32 8.99 -8.75
#